data_AF-A0A940ULP8-F1
#
_entry.id   AF-A0A940ULP8-F1
#
_cell.length_a   1.000
_cell.length_b   1.000
_cell.length_c   1.000
_cell.angle_alpha   90.00
_cell.angle_beta   90.00
_cell.angle_gamma   90.00
#
_symmetry.space_group_name_H-M   'P 1'
#
loop_
_entity.id
_entity.type
_entity.pdbx_description
1 polymer ?
#
loop_
_entity_poly.entity_id
_entity_poly.type
_entity_poly.pdbx_seq_one_letter_code
_entity_poly.pdbx_strand_id
1 'polypeptide(L)'
;MAPSKTFNVPGLGCAFAVITDPELRRLWISGSHGLIPHVNVMGVAAALAAYRDGQEWLDQALAYLRGNRDFLAQYVTGNLPGVRMTTMEATYLAWLDCRRSAIPGNPFEYFLANARVALNDGADYGRGGKGFVRLNVACSRKTLTQALDRMRDALKKL
;
A
#
# COMPACT_ATOMS: atom_id res chain seq x y z
N MET A 1 -2.77 7.66 14.91
CA MET A 1 -1.42 7.19 14.50
C MET A 1 -1.21 5.75 14.93
N ALA A 2 -0.36 5.01 14.22
CA ALA A 2 -0.02 3.62 14.55
C ALA A 2 1.31 3.23 13.88
N PRO A 3 2.13 2.34 14.49
CA PRO A 3 3.34 1.80 13.88
C PRO A 3 3.04 0.69 12.84
N SER A 4 1.77 0.30 12.71
CA SER A 4 1.33 -0.89 11.96
C SER A 4 1.79 -0.95 10.51
N LYS A 5 1.67 0.16 9.78
CA LYS A 5 2.09 0.24 8.36
C LYS A 5 3.59 0.40 8.23
N THR A 6 4.15 1.31 9.02
CA THR A 6 5.56 1.67 9.00
C THR A 6 6.46 0.46 9.27
N PHE A 7 6.14 -0.32 10.32
CA PHE A 7 6.97 -1.42 10.80
C PHE A 7 6.38 -2.81 10.51
N ASN A 8 5.35 -2.89 9.65
CA ASN A 8 4.69 -4.13 9.26
C ASN A 8 4.18 -4.99 10.44
N VAL A 9 3.54 -4.35 11.43
CA VAL A 9 2.94 -4.99 12.61
C VAL A 9 1.42 -4.77 12.74
N PRO A 10 0.62 -4.84 11.65
CA PRO A 10 -0.82 -4.56 11.74
C PRO A 10 -1.59 -5.55 12.62
N GLY A 11 -1.12 -6.80 12.72
CA GLY A 11 -1.75 -7.82 13.56
C GLY A 11 -1.56 -7.61 15.07
N LEU A 12 -0.66 -6.72 15.50
CA LEU A 12 -0.39 -6.49 16.93
C LEU A 12 -1.34 -5.48 17.56
N GLY A 13 -2.13 -4.74 16.77
CA GLY A 13 -3.27 -3.97 17.29
C GLY A 13 -2.92 -2.86 18.27
N CYS A 14 -1.97 -1.98 17.94
CA CYS A 14 -1.68 -0.76 18.71
C CYS A 14 -1.82 0.49 17.84
N ALA A 15 -2.68 1.41 18.28
CA ALA A 15 -2.88 2.72 17.70
C ALA A 15 -3.18 3.72 18.83
N PHE A 16 -2.95 5.00 18.56
CA PHE A 16 -3.28 6.09 19.48
C PHE A 16 -3.80 7.30 18.71
N ALA A 17 -4.63 8.09 19.36
CA ALA A 17 -5.10 9.37 18.85
C ALA A 17 -4.31 10.50 19.51
N VAL A 18 -3.92 11.53 18.74
CA VAL A 18 -3.35 12.77 19.26
C VAL A 18 -4.46 13.80 19.21
N ILE A 19 -5.04 14.12 20.37
CA ILE A 19 -6.18 15.04 20.51
C ILE A 19 -5.76 16.17 21.45
N THR A 20 -5.50 17.34 20.87
CA THR A 20 -5.01 18.52 21.58
C THR A 20 -6.11 19.22 22.37
N ASP A 21 -7.35 19.21 21.86
CA ASP A 21 -8.52 19.75 22.55
C ASP A 21 -8.92 18.85 23.74
N PRO A 22 -8.94 19.38 24.98
CA PRO A 22 -9.22 18.58 26.17
C PRO A 22 -10.67 18.11 26.27
N GLU A 23 -11.64 18.91 25.81
CA GLU A 23 -13.06 18.52 25.83
C GLU A 23 -13.34 17.45 24.79
N LEU A 24 -12.80 17.59 23.58
CA LEU A 24 -12.87 16.56 22.55
C LEU A 24 -12.18 15.26 23.00
N ARG A 25 -11.03 15.37 23.67
CA ARG A 25 -10.33 14.19 24.22
C ARG A 25 -11.17 13.48 25.27
N ARG A 26 -11.84 14.23 26.16
CA ARG A 26 -12.74 13.67 27.18
C ARG A 26 -13.91 12.94 26.52
N LEU A 27 -14.58 13.58 25.55
CA LEU A 27 -15.68 13.00 24.79
C LEU A 27 -15.27 11.74 24.03
N TRP A 28 -14.09 11.76 23.39
CA TRP A 28 -13.53 10.60 22.70
C TRP A 28 -13.31 9.43 23.64
N ILE A 29 -12.64 9.66 24.79
CA ILE A 29 -12.39 8.60 25.78
C ILE A 29 -13.72 8.02 26.27
N SER A 30 -14.67 8.85 26.69
CA SER A 30 -15.98 8.37 27.16
C SER A 30 -16.77 7.64 26.09
N GLY A 31 -16.73 8.11 24.84
CA GLY A 31 -17.44 7.50 23.72
C GLY A 31 -16.80 6.20 23.23
N SER A 32 -15.50 6.02 23.44
CA SER A 32 -14.77 4.80 23.06
C SER A 32 -14.94 3.64 24.03
N HIS A 33 -15.35 3.92 25.28
CA HIS A 33 -15.52 2.90 26.31
C HIS A 33 -16.54 1.83 25.87
N GLY A 34 -16.13 0.57 25.92
CA GLY A 34 -16.95 -0.58 25.52
C GLY A 34 -17.07 -0.81 24.01
N LEU A 35 -16.57 0.11 23.17
CA LEU A 35 -16.60 -0.03 21.70
C LEU A 35 -15.24 -0.43 21.14
N ILE A 36 -14.16 0.14 21.69
CA ILE A 36 -12.80 -0.08 21.20
C ILE A 36 -12.05 -0.99 22.19
N PRO A 37 -11.50 -2.13 21.76
CA PRO A 37 -10.74 -3.00 22.65
C PRO A 37 -9.47 -2.31 23.13
N HIS A 38 -9.05 -2.66 24.36
CA HIS A 38 -7.77 -2.21 24.88
C HIS A 38 -6.61 -2.77 24.05
N VAL A 39 -5.53 -1.99 23.98
CA VAL A 39 -4.28 -2.42 23.33
C VAL A 39 -3.69 -3.59 24.13
N ASN A 40 -3.35 -4.69 23.44
CA ASN A 40 -2.73 -5.84 24.08
C ASN A 40 -1.24 -5.57 24.39
N VAL A 41 -0.68 -6.36 25.32
CA VAL A 41 0.71 -6.21 25.79
C VAL A 41 1.74 -6.28 24.65
N MET A 42 1.53 -7.15 23.65
CA MET A 42 2.43 -7.28 22.51
C MET A 42 2.37 -6.06 21.60
N GLY A 43 1.18 -5.48 21.42
CA GLY A 43 0.96 -4.23 20.68
C GLY A 43 1.72 -3.06 21.32
N VAL A 44 1.63 -2.90 22.63
CA VAL A 44 2.38 -1.85 23.36
C VAL A 44 3.88 -2.06 23.24
N ALA A 45 4.36 -3.28 23.47
CA ALA A 45 5.79 -3.61 23.39
C ALA A 45 6.37 -3.33 22.00
N ALA A 46 5.67 -3.77 20.94
CA ALA A 46 6.08 -3.53 19.56
C ALA A 46 6.05 -2.04 19.20
N ALA A 47 5.03 -1.29 19.64
CA ALA A 47 4.97 0.15 19.39
C ALA A 47 6.10 0.91 20.09
N LEU A 48 6.41 0.55 21.32
CA LEU A 48 7.53 1.14 22.08
C LEU A 48 8.86 0.89 21.37
N ALA A 49 9.17 -0.36 21.02
CA ALA A 49 10.40 -0.70 20.31
C ALA A 49 10.48 0.00 18.94
N ALA A 50 9.38 0.01 18.18
CA ALA A 50 9.33 0.67 16.88
C ALA A 50 9.64 2.17 16.95
N TYR A 51 9.06 2.90 17.89
CA TYR A 51 9.28 4.34 17.99
C TYR A 51 10.58 4.73 18.69
N ARG A 52 11.06 3.93 19.65
CA ARG A 52 12.29 4.23 20.38
C ARG A 52 13.53 3.81 19.60
N ASP A 53 13.49 2.63 18.99
CA ASP A 53 14.68 1.95 18.47
C ASP A 53 14.61 1.69 16.94
N GLY A 54 13.45 1.89 16.31
CA GLY A 54 13.21 1.50 14.91
C GLY A 54 13.67 2.48 13.83
N GLN A 55 14.23 3.64 14.20
CA GLN A 55 14.53 4.72 13.25
C GLN A 55 15.52 4.29 12.15
N GLU A 56 16.60 3.61 12.52
CA GLU A 56 17.62 3.17 11.56
C GLU A 56 17.03 2.22 10.50
N TRP A 57 16.22 1.25 10.95
CA TRP A 57 15.52 0.34 10.04
C TRP A 57 14.55 1.09 9.12
N LEU A 58 13.83 2.08 9.66
CA LEU A 58 12.89 2.88 8.88
C LEU A 58 13.59 3.68 7.78
N ASP A 59 14.73 4.30 8.07
CA ASP A 59 15.50 5.07 7.10
C ASP A 59 15.97 4.19 5.93
N GLN A 60 16.46 2.99 6.24
CA GLN A 60 16.83 1.99 5.23
C GLN A 60 15.62 1.50 4.43
N ALA A 61 14.50 1.21 5.09
CA ALA A 61 13.27 0.78 4.45
C ALA A 61 12.71 1.86 3.50
N LEU A 62 12.73 3.14 3.90
CA LEU A 62 12.32 4.26 3.06
C LEU A 62 13.22 4.42 1.83
N ALA A 63 14.54 4.30 1.99
CA ALA A 63 15.49 4.32 0.87
C ALA A 63 15.19 3.18 -0.12
N TYR A 64 14.94 1.97 0.38
CA TYR A 64 14.61 0.81 -0.45
C TYR A 64 13.28 0.99 -1.20
N LEU A 65 12.23 1.48 -0.51
CA LEU A 65 10.92 1.74 -1.09
C LEU A 65 10.96 2.84 -2.16
N ARG A 66 11.75 3.90 -1.96
CA ARG A 66 12.01 4.93 -2.99
C ARG A 66 12.66 4.31 -4.22
N GLY A 67 13.66 3.46 -4.02
CA GLY A 67 14.28 2.71 -5.12
C GLY A 67 13.27 1.86 -5.90
N ASN A 68 12.36 1.15 -5.20
CA ASN A 68 11.30 0.36 -5.84
C ASN A 68 10.28 1.22 -6.58
N ARG A 69 9.88 2.38 -6.02
CA ARG A 69 9.02 3.36 -6.69
C ARG A 69 9.66 3.83 -8.00
N ASP A 70 10.92 4.24 -7.95
CA ASP A 70 11.59 4.85 -9.11
C ASP A 70 11.77 3.83 -10.23
N PHE A 71 12.12 2.59 -9.86
CA PHE A 71 12.14 1.46 -10.77
C PHE A 71 10.76 1.18 -11.38
N LEU A 72 9.70 1.12 -10.55
CA LEU A 72 8.34 0.91 -11.04
C LEU A 72 7.95 1.99 -12.04
N ALA A 73 8.19 3.27 -11.74
CA ALA A 73 7.87 4.39 -12.61
C ALA A 73 8.52 4.22 -14.00
N GLN A 74 9.84 3.96 -14.02
CA GLN A 74 10.59 3.71 -15.26
C GLN A 74 10.05 2.48 -16.00
N TYR A 75 9.77 1.40 -15.28
CA TYR A 75 9.30 0.15 -15.87
C TYR A 75 7.92 0.33 -16.51
N VAL A 76 6.97 0.97 -15.83
CA VAL A 76 5.63 1.24 -16.37
C VAL A 76 5.72 2.04 -17.67
N THR A 77 6.46 3.15 -17.67
CA THR A 77 6.61 4.00 -18.85
C THR A 77 7.25 3.26 -20.04
N GLY A 78 8.22 2.39 -19.80
CA GLY A 78 8.94 1.69 -20.87
C GLY A 78 8.31 0.38 -21.35
N ASN A 79 7.51 -0.30 -20.51
CA ASN A 79 7.16 -1.71 -20.75
C ASN A 79 5.66 -2.03 -20.67
N LEU A 80 4.82 -1.18 -20.07
CA LEU A 80 3.40 -1.48 -19.89
C LEU A 80 2.55 -0.55 -20.78
N PRO A 81 2.33 -0.90 -22.06
CA PRO A 81 1.62 -0.03 -23.01
C PRO A 81 0.20 0.28 -22.52
N GLY A 82 -0.16 1.57 -22.55
CA GLY A 82 -1.47 2.05 -22.10
C GLY A 82 -1.68 2.09 -20.58
N VAL A 83 -0.70 1.62 -19.79
CA VAL A 83 -0.71 1.76 -18.32
C VAL A 83 0.08 3.02 -17.94
N ARG A 84 -0.46 3.80 -17.00
CA ARG A 84 0.21 4.97 -16.44
C ARG A 84 0.27 4.88 -14.93
N MET A 85 1.31 5.45 -14.33
CA MET A 85 1.44 5.55 -12.88
C MET A 85 1.40 7.02 -12.46
N THR A 86 0.64 7.33 -11.42
CA THR A 86 0.73 8.64 -10.75
C THR A 86 1.99 8.68 -9.89
N THR A 87 2.74 9.79 -9.94
CA THR A 87 3.93 9.98 -9.09
C THR A 87 3.58 9.82 -7.62
N MET A 88 4.30 8.93 -6.92
CA MET A 88 4.09 8.69 -5.50
C MET A 88 5.00 9.58 -4.65
N GLU A 89 4.38 10.41 -3.81
CA GLU A 89 5.08 11.21 -2.79
C GLU A 89 5.21 10.47 -1.47
N ALA A 90 4.28 9.55 -1.18
CA ALA A 90 4.21 8.79 0.05
C ALA A 90 3.63 7.38 -0.17
N THR A 91 3.68 6.59 0.91
CA THR A 91 3.23 5.19 0.96
C THR A 91 4.07 4.24 0.11
N TYR A 92 3.71 2.95 0.17
CA TYR A 92 4.26 1.89 -0.65
C TYR A 92 3.20 1.29 -1.58
N LEU A 93 2.17 2.08 -1.93
CA LEU A 93 1.01 1.64 -2.71
C LEU A 93 0.89 2.48 -4.00
N ALA A 94 1.30 1.91 -5.12
CA ALA A 94 1.22 2.55 -6.43
C ALA A 94 -0.17 2.46 -7.03
N TRP A 95 -0.62 3.55 -7.63
CA TRP A 95 -1.90 3.63 -8.33
C TRP A 95 -1.65 3.63 -9.84
N LEU A 96 -2.12 2.57 -10.51
CA LEU A 96 -1.90 2.34 -11.93
C LEU A 96 -3.21 2.56 -12.70
N ASP A 97 -3.20 3.49 -13.65
CA ASP A 97 -4.27 3.76 -14.59
C ASP A 97 -4.15 2.84 -15.79
N CYS A 98 -5.10 1.91 -15.94
CA CYS A 98 -5.15 0.97 -17.06
C CYS A 98 -6.21 1.36 -18.11
N ARG A 99 -6.87 2.52 -18.00
CA ARG A 99 -8.00 2.90 -18.88
C ARG A 99 -7.60 3.09 -20.34
N ARG A 100 -6.30 3.29 -20.61
CA ARG A 100 -5.75 3.37 -21.98
C ARG A 100 -5.06 2.09 -22.43
N SER A 101 -5.08 1.04 -21.60
CA SER A 101 -4.62 -0.30 -22.00
C SER A 101 -5.68 -0.97 -22.86
N ALA A 102 -5.26 -1.96 -23.65
CA ALA A 102 -6.17 -2.77 -24.45
C ALA A 102 -6.93 -3.83 -23.62
N ILE A 103 -6.84 -3.78 -22.29
CA ILE A 103 -7.44 -4.79 -21.42
C ILE A 103 -8.97 -4.76 -21.58
N PRO A 104 -9.61 -5.90 -21.91
CA PRO A 104 -11.05 -5.99 -21.92
C PRO A 104 -11.58 -6.03 -20.47
N GLY A 105 -12.55 -5.18 -20.17
CA GLY A 105 -13.25 -5.21 -18.88
C GLY A 105 -12.41 -4.73 -17.70
N ASN A 106 -12.36 -5.52 -16.64
CA ASN A 106 -11.73 -5.15 -15.38
C ASN A 106 -10.22 -5.51 -15.36
N PRO A 107 -9.31 -4.55 -15.13
CA PRO A 107 -7.88 -4.80 -15.13
C PRO A 107 -7.38 -5.70 -14.00
N PHE A 108 -7.99 -5.65 -12.81
CA PHE A 108 -7.66 -6.55 -11.71
C PHE A 108 -7.94 -8.01 -12.09
N GLU A 109 -9.16 -8.29 -12.57
CA GLU A 109 -9.54 -9.64 -13.00
C GLU A 109 -8.64 -10.14 -14.13
N TYR A 110 -8.33 -9.27 -15.09
CA TYR A 110 -7.45 -9.60 -16.20
C TYR A 110 -6.04 -9.98 -15.74
N PHE A 111 -5.40 -9.18 -14.88
CA PHE A 111 -4.05 -9.47 -14.39
C PHE A 111 -4.02 -10.68 -13.46
N LEU A 112 -5.06 -10.88 -12.65
CA LEU A 112 -5.17 -12.06 -11.79
C LEU A 112 -5.23 -13.35 -12.63
N ALA A 113 -6.09 -13.37 -13.65
CA ALA A 113 -6.31 -14.53 -14.50
C ALA A 113 -5.12 -14.80 -15.45
N ASN A 114 -4.61 -13.75 -16.13
CA ASN A 114 -3.66 -13.91 -17.24
C ASN A 114 -2.20 -13.69 -16.84
N ALA A 115 -1.93 -12.84 -15.84
CA ALA A 115 -0.58 -12.58 -15.35
C ALA A 115 -0.27 -13.31 -14.03
N ARG A 116 -1.28 -13.89 -13.35
CA ARG A 116 -1.14 -14.46 -11.99
C ARG A 116 -0.55 -13.45 -11.00
N VAL A 117 -0.98 -12.19 -11.11
CA VAL A 117 -0.59 -11.09 -10.23
C VAL A 117 -1.84 -10.55 -9.55
N ALA A 118 -1.92 -10.74 -8.24
CA ALA A 118 -3.01 -10.19 -7.44
C ALA A 118 -2.72 -8.73 -7.06
N LEU A 119 -3.63 -7.85 -7.43
CA LEU A 119 -3.62 -6.41 -7.12
C LEU A 119 -4.85 -6.08 -6.28
N ASN A 120 -5.03 -4.83 -5.84
CA ASN A 120 -6.36 -4.40 -5.42
C ASN A 120 -7.11 -3.78 -6.60
N ASP A 121 -8.39 -4.14 -6.77
CA ASP A 121 -9.26 -3.51 -7.75
C ASP A 121 -9.46 -2.04 -7.39
N GLY A 122 -9.28 -1.16 -8.37
CA GLY A 122 -9.54 0.25 -8.18
C GLY A 122 -11.00 0.56 -7.90
N ALA A 123 -11.94 -0.27 -8.36
CA ALA A 123 -13.38 -0.09 -8.14
C ALA A 123 -13.76 -0.14 -6.65
N ASP A 124 -13.00 -0.84 -5.81
CA ASP A 124 -13.20 -0.91 -4.36
C ASP A 124 -12.95 0.44 -3.65
N TYR A 125 -12.23 1.36 -4.31
CA TYR A 125 -11.93 2.71 -3.81
C TYR A 125 -12.97 3.75 -4.24
N GLY A 126 -14.08 3.31 -4.83
CA GLY A 126 -15.20 4.14 -5.27
C GLY A 126 -15.23 4.38 -6.78
N ARG A 127 -16.26 5.12 -7.24
CA ARG A 127 -16.57 5.29 -8.68
C ARG A 127 -15.38 5.80 -9.51
N GLY A 128 -14.53 6.64 -8.93
CA GLY A 128 -13.35 7.21 -9.60
C GLY A 128 -12.22 6.21 -9.86
N GLY A 129 -12.22 5.03 -9.23
CA GLY A 129 -11.17 4.02 -9.37
C GLY A 129 -11.45 2.97 -10.44
N LYS A 130 -12.57 3.03 -11.17
CA LYS A 130 -12.83 2.09 -12.27
C LYS A 130 -11.73 2.16 -13.34
N GLY A 131 -11.18 1.00 -13.70
CA GLY A 131 -10.08 0.89 -14.66
C GLY A 131 -8.69 1.15 -14.05
N PHE A 132 -8.59 1.26 -12.73
CA PHE A 132 -7.33 1.33 -12.00
C PHE A 132 -7.05 0.04 -11.24
N VAL A 133 -5.79 -0.16 -10.88
CA VAL A 133 -5.34 -1.18 -9.94
C VAL A 133 -4.33 -0.60 -8.96
N ARG A 134 -4.32 -1.10 -7.72
CA ARG A 134 -3.32 -0.74 -6.70
C ARG A 134 -2.27 -1.82 -6.56
N LEU A 135 -1.00 -1.45 -6.72
CA LEU A 135 0.16 -2.33 -6.59
C LEU A 135 0.93 -2.01 -5.30
N ASN A 136 1.23 -3.03 -4.49
CA ASN A 136 2.09 -2.91 -3.32
C ASN A 136 3.57 -3.08 -3.71
N VAL A 137 4.40 -2.06 -3.47
CA VAL A 137 5.85 -2.08 -3.77
C VAL A 137 6.72 -2.40 -2.55
N ALA A 138 6.12 -2.66 -1.39
CA ALA A 138 6.81 -3.16 -0.18
C ALA A 138 7.10 -4.66 -0.29
N CYS A 139 7.93 -5.02 -1.27
CA CYS A 139 8.42 -6.37 -1.50
C CYS A 139 9.85 -6.30 -2.06
N SER A 140 10.51 -7.45 -2.21
CA SER A 140 11.84 -7.49 -2.82
C SER A 140 11.80 -6.99 -4.27
N ARG A 141 12.88 -6.34 -4.74
CA ARG A 141 13.02 -5.95 -6.16
C ARG A 141 12.79 -7.12 -7.10
N LYS A 142 13.24 -8.32 -6.73
CA LYS A 142 13.05 -9.55 -7.50
C LYS A 142 11.57 -9.89 -7.68
N THR A 143 10.79 -9.87 -6.58
CA THR A 143 9.34 -10.12 -6.60
C THR A 143 8.61 -9.07 -7.44
N LEU A 144 8.95 -7.79 -7.25
CA LEU A 144 8.37 -6.69 -8.02
C LEU A 144 8.64 -6.85 -9.52
N THR A 145 9.89 -7.14 -9.90
CA THR A 145 10.29 -7.34 -11.30
C THR A 145 9.52 -8.51 -11.92
N GLN A 146 9.45 -9.65 -11.23
CA GLN A 146 8.72 -10.82 -11.70
C GLN A 146 7.22 -10.54 -11.93
N ALA A 147 6.58 -9.78 -11.03
CA ALA A 147 5.19 -9.39 -11.21
C ALA A 147 5.00 -8.48 -12.45
N LEU A 148 5.88 -7.49 -12.62
CA LEU A 148 5.83 -6.56 -13.75
C LEU A 148 6.15 -7.22 -15.09
N ASP A 149 7.07 -8.18 -15.14
CA ASP A 149 7.33 -9.01 -16.32
C ASP A 149 6.09 -9.79 -16.73
N ARG A 150 5.42 -10.45 -15.77
CA ARG A 150 4.18 -11.19 -16.04
C ARG A 150 3.05 -10.28 -16.53
N MET A 151 2.91 -9.09 -15.94
CA MET A 151 1.92 -8.10 -16.39
C MET A 151 2.21 -7.61 -17.81
N ARG A 152 3.49 -7.31 -18.12
CA ARG A 152 3.93 -6.96 -19.48
C ARG A 152 3.58 -8.06 -20.48
N ASP A 153 3.92 -9.30 -20.15
CA ASP A 153 3.75 -10.44 -21.06
C ASP A 153 2.27 -10.79 -21.27
N ALA A 154 1.40 -10.51 -20.29
CA ALA A 154 -0.05 -10.59 -20.48
C ALA A 154 -0.53 -9.48 -21.43
N LEU A 155 -0.12 -8.23 -21.23
CA LEU A 155 -0.48 -7.11 -22.11
C LEU A 155 -0.04 -7.31 -23.56
N LYS A 156 1.11 -7.95 -23.81
CA LYS A 156 1.60 -8.25 -25.16
C LYS A 156 0.75 -9.27 -25.93
N LYS A 157 -0.16 -9.97 -25.25
CA LYS A 157 -1.07 -10.95 -25.86
C LYS A 157 -2.42 -10.34 -26.25
N LEU A 158 -2.61 -9.04 -25.98
CA LEU A 158 -3.76 -8.24 -26.41
C LEU A 158 -3.45 -7.57 -27.73
#